data_AF-A0A2L1GNY1-F1
#
_entry.id   AF-A0A2L1GNY1-F1
#
_cell.length_a   1.000
_cell.length_b   1.000
_cell.length_c   1.000
_cell.angle_alpha   90.00
_cell.angle_beta   90.00
_cell.angle_gamma   90.00
#
_symmetry.space_group_name_H-M   'P 1'
#
loop_
_entity.id
_entity.type
_entity.pdbx_description
1 polymer ?
#
loop_
_entity_poly.entity_id
_entity_poly.type
_entity_poly.pdbx_seq_one_letter_code
_entity_poly.pdbx_strand_id
1 'polypeptide(L)'
;MSIVKIVVADVVYTGAPLGKATSPEELERQAEALAGLKGSIISAWVSAQYPDAELYADVAIYTGSGPERPRPLEVFAYDENGALNEAASQTLQTALTEALSKALA
;
A
#
# COMPACT_ATOMS: atom_id res chain seq x y z
N MET A 1 -24.02 -0.72 6.58
CA MET A 1 -23.03 0.30 7.01
C MET A 1 -22.16 0.62 5.82
N SER A 2 -22.09 1.89 5.41
CA SER A 2 -21.14 2.33 4.38
C SER A 2 -19.77 2.58 4.98
N ILE A 3 -18.72 2.36 4.20
CA ILE A 3 -17.35 2.77 4.55
C ILE A 3 -17.17 4.21 4.09
N VAL A 4 -16.75 5.09 5.00
CA VAL A 4 -16.59 6.53 4.73
C VAL A 4 -15.14 6.99 4.78
N LYS A 5 -14.25 6.21 5.39
CA LYS A 5 -12.82 6.51 5.47
C LYS A 5 -12.01 5.22 5.34
N ILE A 6 -10.97 5.26 4.52
CA ILE A 6 -10.04 4.16 4.31
C ILE A 6 -8.62 4.70 4.56
N VAL A 7 -7.90 4.03 5.45
CA VAL A 7 -6.48 4.28 5.71
C VAL A 7 -5.69 3.11 5.18
N VAL A 8 -4.67 3.38 4.38
CA VAL A 8 -3.77 2.40 3.79
C VAL A 8 -2.34 2.75 4.17
N ALA A 9 -1.61 1.78 4.72
CA ALA A 9 -0.20 1.91 5.04
C ALA A 9 0.60 0.75 4.42
N ASP A 10 1.71 1.07 3.78
CA ASP A 10 2.60 0.10 3.15
C ASP A 10 4.06 0.52 3.31
N VAL A 11 4.99 -0.38 2.99
CA VAL A 11 6.42 -0.16 3.13
C VAL A 11 7.20 -0.75 1.96
N VAL A 12 8.21 0.00 1.51
CA VAL A 12 9.22 -0.44 0.55
C VAL A 12 10.57 -0.58 1.28
N TYR A 13 11.17 -1.75 1.19
CA TYR A 13 12.46 -2.03 1.80
C TYR A 13 13.58 -1.94 0.77
N THR A 14 14.60 -1.10 1.02
CA THR A 14 15.72 -0.92 0.08
C THR A 14 16.68 -2.11 0.03
N GLY A 15 16.68 -2.97 1.06
CA GLY A 15 17.48 -4.19 1.11
C GLY A 15 16.82 -5.42 0.48
N ALA A 16 15.58 -5.28 -0.02
CA ALA A 16 15.01 -6.26 -0.94
C ALA A 16 15.62 -6.06 -2.35
N PRO A 17 15.70 -7.09 -3.20
CA PRO A 17 16.19 -6.93 -4.56
C PRO A 17 15.21 -6.05 -5.37
N LEU A 18 15.45 -4.73 -5.37
CA LEU A 18 14.70 -3.74 -6.15
C LEU A 18 15.14 -3.69 -7.63
N GLY A 19 15.58 -4.83 -8.19
CA GLY A 19 16.17 -4.90 -9.52
C GLY A 19 17.70 -4.97 -9.50
N LYS A 20 18.36 -4.42 -10.53
CA LYS A 20 19.83 -4.50 -10.73
C LYS A 20 20.56 -3.22 -10.30
N ALA A 21 20.16 -2.61 -9.18
CA ALA A 21 20.88 -1.44 -8.67
C ALA A 21 22.35 -1.78 -8.36
N THR A 22 23.26 -0.89 -8.74
CA THR A 22 24.71 -1.05 -8.55
C THR A 22 25.31 -0.03 -7.58
N SER A 23 24.49 0.89 -7.04
CA SER A 23 24.89 1.88 -6.03
C SER A 23 23.76 2.14 -5.01
N PRO A 24 24.09 2.66 -3.80
CA PRO A 24 23.08 3.05 -2.81
C PRO A 24 22.10 4.11 -3.30
N GLU A 25 22.58 5.09 -4.06
CA GLU A 25 21.75 6.17 -4.65
C GLU A 25 20.73 5.61 -5.65
N GLU A 26 21.12 4.59 -6.42
CA GLU A 26 20.23 3.92 -7.36
C GLU A 26 19.19 3.07 -6.64
N LEU A 27 19.55 2.42 -5.52
CA LEU A 27 18.60 1.71 -4.66
C LEU A 27 17.54 2.65 -4.07
N GLU A 28 17.96 3.81 -3.58
CA GLU A 28 17.04 4.81 -3.00
C GLU A 28 16.09 5.35 -4.06
N ARG A 29 16.60 5.72 -5.24
CA ARG A 29 15.76 6.18 -6.37
C ARG A 29 14.75 5.11 -6.81
N GLN A 30 15.16 3.85 -6.87
CA GLN A 30 14.27 2.74 -7.22
C GLN A 30 13.21 2.51 -6.15
N ALA A 31 13.56 2.66 -4.87
CA ALA A 31 12.62 2.55 -3.76
C ALA A 31 11.59 3.69 -3.77
N GLU A 32 12.02 4.93 -4.03
CA GLU A 32 11.13 6.08 -4.21
C GLU A 32 10.17 5.89 -5.38
N ALA A 33 10.69 5.45 -6.54
CA ALA A 33 9.87 5.18 -7.70
C ALA A 33 8.83 4.08 -7.42
N LEU A 34 9.22 3.01 -6.72
CA LEU A 34 8.31 1.94 -6.34
C LEU A 34 7.27 2.40 -5.32
N ALA A 35 7.67 3.19 -4.32
CA ALA A 35 6.75 3.75 -3.33
C ALA A 35 5.69 4.66 -3.98
N GLY A 36 6.14 5.55 -4.87
CA GLY A 36 5.25 6.41 -5.66
C GLY A 36 4.31 5.62 -6.56
N LEU A 37 4.81 4.58 -7.23
CA LEU A 37 3.99 3.70 -8.07
C LEU A 37 2.93 2.96 -7.25
N LYS A 38 3.31 2.34 -6.12
CA LYS A 38 2.38 1.69 -5.20
C LYS A 38 1.31 2.66 -4.70
N GLY A 39 1.70 3.85 -4.24
CA GLY A 39 0.77 4.89 -3.78
C GLY A 39 -0.23 5.32 -4.85
N SER A 40 0.22 5.47 -6.09
CA SER A 40 -0.65 5.79 -7.23
C SER A 40 -1.65 4.67 -7.55
N ILE A 41 -1.20 3.41 -7.54
CA ILE A 41 -2.07 2.26 -7.79
C ILE A 41 -3.13 2.13 -6.68
N ILE A 42 -2.71 2.26 -5.42
CA ILE A 42 -3.61 2.24 -4.26
C ILE A 42 -4.67 3.32 -4.39
N SER A 43 -4.25 4.55 -4.65
CA SER A 43 -5.15 5.70 -4.74
C SER A 43 -6.17 5.53 -5.87
N ALA A 44 -5.71 5.13 -7.05
CA ALA A 44 -6.58 4.92 -8.21
C ALA A 44 -7.58 3.77 -7.96
N TRP A 45 -7.13 2.66 -7.41
CA TRP A 45 -7.98 1.49 -7.19
C TRP A 45 -9.04 1.77 -6.12
N VAL A 46 -8.65 2.34 -4.97
CA VAL A 46 -9.59 2.64 -3.89
C VAL A 46 -10.61 3.70 -4.32
N SER A 47 -10.17 4.76 -4.99
CA SER A 47 -11.09 5.81 -5.49
C SER A 47 -12.10 5.28 -6.51
N ALA A 48 -11.76 4.24 -7.27
CA ALA A 48 -12.69 3.61 -8.21
C ALA A 48 -13.73 2.73 -7.51
N GLN A 49 -13.35 2.03 -6.43
CA GLN A 49 -14.24 1.12 -5.71
C GLN A 49 -15.07 1.82 -4.62
N TYR A 50 -14.52 2.88 -4.01
CA TYR A 50 -15.09 3.65 -2.92
C TYR A 50 -14.99 5.15 -3.22
N PRO A 51 -15.72 5.65 -4.23
CA PRO A 51 -15.59 7.03 -4.71
C PRO A 51 -15.95 8.09 -3.66
N ASP A 52 -16.81 7.73 -2.71
CA ASP A 52 -17.28 8.64 -1.65
C ASP A 52 -16.48 8.51 -0.34
N ALA A 53 -15.51 7.57 -0.27
CA ALA A 53 -14.71 7.39 0.93
C ALA A 53 -13.51 8.33 0.94
N GLU A 54 -13.24 8.93 2.08
CA GLU A 54 -12.01 9.66 2.34
C GLU A 54 -10.82 8.68 2.35
N LEU A 55 -9.79 8.94 1.57
CA LEU A 55 -8.61 8.08 1.47
C LEU A 55 -7.37 8.74 2.04
N TYR A 56 -6.73 8.03 2.96
CA TYR A 56 -5.37 8.30 3.41
C TYR A 56 -4.48 7.12 3.02
N ALA A 57 -3.56 7.31 2.09
CA ALA A 57 -2.63 6.26 1.66
C ALA A 57 -1.18 6.76 1.80
N ASP A 58 -0.36 6.00 2.50
CA ASP A 58 1.07 6.29 2.65
C ASP A 58 1.92 5.03 2.42
N VAL A 59 3.06 5.22 1.78
CA VAL A 59 4.02 4.15 1.47
C VAL A 59 5.40 4.58 1.96
N ALA A 60 5.79 4.09 3.13
CA ALA A 60 7.06 4.43 3.73
C ALA A 60 8.24 3.72 3.04
N ILE A 61 9.40 4.36 3.02
CA ILE A 61 10.65 3.73 2.56
C ILE A 61 11.49 3.41 3.80
N TYR A 62 11.89 2.15 3.92
CA TYR A 62 12.73 1.68 5.02
C TYR A 62 14.09 1.20 4.51
N THR A 63 15.15 1.80 5.04
CA THR A 63 16.52 1.42 4.70
C THR A 63 16.92 0.15 5.44
N GLY A 64 17.10 -0.95 4.71
CA GLY A 64 17.56 -2.22 5.27
C GLY A 64 16.92 -3.44 4.62
N SER A 65 17.47 -4.62 4.94
CA SER A 65 16.86 -5.91 4.61
C SER A 65 15.56 -6.02 5.38
N GLY A 66 14.44 -5.88 4.67
CA GLY A 66 13.12 -6.12 5.25
C GLY A 66 12.99 -7.55 5.80
N PRO A 67 11.85 -7.86 6.43
CA PRO A 67 11.59 -9.22 6.90
C PRO A 67 11.70 -10.23 5.75
N GLU A 68 12.08 -11.47 6.07
CA GLU A 68 12.20 -12.58 5.09
C GLU A 68 10.92 -12.77 4.26
N ARG A 69 9.77 -12.40 4.83
CA ARG A 69 8.50 -12.27 4.13
C ARG A 69 8.06 -10.82 4.13
N PRO A 70 7.67 -10.24 2.99
CA PRO A 70 7.11 -8.90 2.93
C PRO A 70 5.98 -8.75 3.95
N ARG A 71 5.96 -7.65 4.69
CA ARG A 71 4.80 -7.36 5.54
C ARG A 71 3.59 -7.17 4.64
N PRO A 72 2.41 -7.70 5.01
CA PRO A 72 1.20 -7.37 4.30
C PRO A 72 0.95 -5.86 4.39
N LEU A 73 0.42 -5.32 3.30
CA LEU A 73 -0.18 -3.99 3.26
C LEU A 73 -1.20 -3.87 4.39
N GLU A 74 -1.24 -2.78 5.13
CA GLU A 74 -2.22 -2.56 6.20
C GLU A 74 -3.38 -1.70 5.68
N VAL A 75 -4.61 -2.13 5.94
CA VAL A 75 -5.82 -1.40 5.56
C VAL A 75 -6.76 -1.30 6.74
N PHE A 76 -7.28 -0.10 6.99
CA PHE A 76 -8.26 0.18 8.02
C PHE A 76 -9.44 0.92 7.41
N ALA A 77 -10.62 0.29 7.42
CA ALA A 77 -11.85 0.84 6.90
C ALA A 77 -12.78 1.25 8.04
N TYR A 78 -13.25 2.48 8.02
CA TYR A 78 -14.09 3.06 9.06
C TYR A 78 -15.48 3.38 8.51
N ASP A 79 -16.50 3.16 9.32
CA ASP A 79 -17.88 3.53 9.01
C ASP A 79 -18.21 4.98 9.42
N GLU A 80 -19.44 5.39 9.15
CA GLU A 80 -19.98 6.73 9.45
C GLU A 80 -19.93 7.13 10.93
N ASN A 81 -19.86 6.16 11.85
CA ASN A 81 -19.73 6.41 13.29
C ASN A 81 -18.24 6.47 13.72
N GLY A 82 -17.31 6.35 12.76
CA GLY A 82 -15.88 6.28 13.01
C GLY A 82 -15.45 4.94 13.61
N ALA A 83 -16.29 3.91 13.60
CA ALA A 83 -15.92 2.60 14.11
C ALA A 83 -15.13 1.81 13.05
N LEU A 84 -14.10 1.08 13.49
CA LEU A 84 -13.32 0.21 12.63
C LEU A 84 -14.16 -1.00 12.21
N ASN A 85 -14.30 -1.20 10.90
CA ASN A 85 -14.91 -2.39 10.34
C ASN A 85 -13.81 -3.39 9.95
N GLU A 86 -13.52 -4.33 10.84
CA GLU A 86 -12.46 -5.33 10.65
C GLU A 86 -12.68 -6.22 9.43
N ALA A 87 -13.92 -6.64 9.17
CA ALA A 87 -14.26 -7.52 8.05
C ALA A 87 -14.07 -6.80 6.70
N ALA A 88 -14.49 -5.53 6.60
CA ALA A 88 -14.26 -4.71 5.43
C ALA A 88 -12.75 -4.44 5.23
N SER A 89 -12.03 -4.16 6.32
CA SER A 89 -10.58 -3.93 6.31
C SER A 89 -9.82 -5.12 5.74
N GLN A 90 -10.11 -6.34 6.19
CA GLN A 90 -9.49 -7.58 5.69
C GLN A 90 -9.85 -7.87 4.22
N THR A 91 -11.11 -7.63 3.84
CA THR A 91 -11.57 -7.80 2.46
C THR A 91 -10.84 -6.85 1.51
N LEU A 92 -10.74 -5.58 1.91
CA LEU A 92 -10.01 -4.55 1.17
C LEU A 92 -8.52 -4.85 1.09
N GLN A 93 -7.89 -5.25 2.19
CA GLN A 93 -6.48 -5.66 2.23
C GLN A 93 -6.20 -6.75 1.19
N THR A 94 -7.05 -7.78 1.14
CA THR A 94 -6.90 -8.88 0.19
C THR A 94 -7.03 -8.39 -1.25
N ALA A 95 -8.12 -7.68 -1.56
CA ALA A 95 -8.40 -7.18 -2.91
C ALA A 95 -7.31 -6.21 -3.41
N LEU A 96 -6.83 -5.33 -2.54
CA LEU A 96 -5.80 -4.36 -2.87
C LEU A 96 -4.41 -5.02 -3.00
N THR A 97 -4.11 -6.05 -2.19
CA THR A 97 -2.89 -6.86 -2.36
C THR A 97 -2.88 -7.55 -3.73
N GLU A 98 -4.01 -8.10 -4.16
CA GLU A 98 -4.15 -8.70 -5.49
C GLU A 98 -4.00 -7.65 -6.61
N ALA A 99 -4.64 -6.49 -6.46
CA ALA A 99 -4.55 -5.40 -7.44
C ALA A 99 -3.11 -4.91 -7.61
N LEU A 100 -2.40 -4.70 -6.50
CA LEU A 100 -0.98 -4.34 -6.52
C LEU A 100 -0.13 -5.41 -7.17
N SER A 101 -0.33 -6.68 -6.82
CA SER A 101 0.42 -7.80 -7.40
C SER A 101 0.21 -7.90 -8.91
N LYS A 102 -1.01 -7.68 -9.40
CA LYS A 102 -1.32 -7.67 -10.84
C LYS A 102 -0.73 -6.47 -11.58
N ALA A 103 -0.73 -5.30 -10.96
CA ALA A 103 -0.23 -4.06 -11.57
C ALA A 103 1.31 -3.98 -11.61
N LEU A 104 1.99 -4.71 -10.71
CA LEU A 104 3.45 -4.74 -10.60
C LEU A 104 4.10 -5.97 -11.26
N ALA A 105 3.31 -6.92 -11.77
CA ALA A 105 3.77 -8.10 -12.50
C ALA A 105 4.16 -7.77 -13.94
#